data_AF-A0A0G0K4N4-F1
#
_entry.id   AF-A0A0G0K4N4-F1
#
_cell.length_a   1.000
_cell.length_b   1.000
_cell.length_c   1.000
_cell.angle_alpha   90.00
_cell.angle_beta   90.00
_cell.angle_gamma   90.00
#
_symmetry.space_group_name_H-M   'P 1'
#
loop_
_entity.id
_entity.type
_entity.pdbx_description
1 polymer ?
#
loop_
_entity_poly.entity_id
_entity_poly.type
_entity_poly.pdbx_seq_one_letter_code
_entity_poly.pdbx_strand_id
1 'polypeptide(L)'
;MNKKGVIILFSILSVFFIILLVLYNKPRKAEPESNPAKTKNDEFLEFDYSQNKAPDKPLKGEFLVDVEIPDGETIKISWLELPNFYKFGSEPGLLGETTIINRGKYRIVYYPADEGFLIPILGRPFEEYREKAEQEFLEVLSVGEQDACKLKVSITTPFSYNPEYAGVNWKLSWCK
;
A
#
# COMPACT_ATOMS: atom_id res chain seq x y z
N MET A 1 41.23 -10.87 29.57
CA MET A 1 40.58 -11.97 28.84
C MET A 1 41.65 -12.98 28.44
N ASN A 2 41.52 -14.24 28.85
CA ASN A 2 42.59 -15.23 28.70
C ASN A 2 42.70 -15.65 27.22
N LYS A 3 43.90 -15.73 26.63
CA LYS A 3 44.09 -16.05 25.20
C LYS A 3 43.37 -17.34 24.78
N LYS A 4 43.29 -18.31 25.70
CA LYS A 4 42.57 -19.57 25.51
C LYS A 4 41.04 -19.38 25.39
N GLY A 5 40.46 -18.43 26.13
CA GLY A 5 39.03 -18.15 26.08
C GLY A 5 38.58 -17.51 24.77
N VAL A 6 39.44 -16.68 24.17
CA VAL A 6 39.16 -16.05 22.87
C VAL A 6 39.10 -17.10 21.75
N ILE A 7 40.02 -18.07 21.76
CA ILE A 7 40.06 -19.15 20.74
C ILE A 7 38.80 -20.02 20.82
N ILE A 8 38.32 -20.35 22.03
CA ILE A 8 37.11 -21.15 22.22
C ILE A 8 35.88 -20.41 21.69
N LEU A 9 35.77 -19.10 21.95
CA LEU A 9 34.64 -18.29 21.50
C LEU A 9 34.55 -18.22 19.97
N PHE A 10 35.69 -18.02 19.27
CA PHE A 10 35.73 -18.02 17.81
C PHE A 10 35.33 -19.38 17.21
N SER A 11 35.71 -20.48 17.87
CA SER A 11 35.35 -21.82 17.41
C SER A 11 33.83 -22.06 17.49
N ILE A 12 33.19 -21.60 18.56
CA ILE A 12 31.73 -21.71 18.73
C ILE A 12 30.98 -20.86 17.71
N LEU A 13 31.43 -19.62 17.49
CA LEU A 13 30.82 -18.70 16.50
C LEU A 13 30.94 -19.22 15.06
N SER A 14 32.07 -19.84 14.71
CA SER A 14 32.29 -20.48 13.42
C SER A 14 31.26 -21.60 13.15
N VAL A 15 31.08 -22.51 14.11
CA VAL A 15 30.10 -23.61 13.99
C VAL A 15 28.67 -23.06 13.87
N PHE A 16 28.33 -22.04 14.64
CA PHE A 16 27.01 -21.40 14.58
C PHE A 16 26.75 -20.76 13.20
N PHE A 17 27.75 -20.11 12.61
CA PHE A 17 27.64 -19.50 11.29
C PHE A 17 27.42 -20.55 10.18
N ILE A 18 28.11 -21.69 10.27
CA ILE A 18 27.92 -22.81 9.32
C ILE A 18 26.48 -23.37 9.43
N ILE A 19 25.95 -23.54 10.64
CA ILE A 19 24.56 -24.00 10.84
C ILE A 19 23.57 -23.02 10.21
N LEU A 20 23.75 -21.70 10.43
CA LEU A 20 22.92 -20.67 9.81
C LEU A 20 22.95 -20.73 8.29
N LEU A 21 24.13 -20.91 7.67
CA LEU A 21 24.24 -21.04 6.22
C LEU A 21 23.49 -22.26 5.67
N VAL A 22 23.52 -23.39 6.38
CA VAL A 22 22.76 -24.60 5.99
C VAL A 22 21.25 -24.37 6.09
N LEU A 23 20.80 -23.65 7.13
CA LEU A 23 19.38 -23.31 7.29
C LEU A 23 18.91 -22.30 6.23
N TYR A 24 19.74 -21.32 5.87
CA TYR A 24 19.40 -20.28 4.89
C TYR A 24 19.38 -20.81 3.45
N ASN A 25 20.28 -21.76 3.12
CA ASN A 25 20.36 -22.34 1.78
C ASN A 25 19.43 -23.55 1.58
N LYS A 26 18.51 -23.84 2.50
CA LYS A 26 17.56 -24.94 2.31
C LYS A 26 16.68 -24.62 1.08
N PRO A 27 16.78 -25.40 -0.01
CA PRO A 27 16.04 -25.12 -1.23
C PRO A 27 14.54 -25.13 -0.91
N ARG A 28 13.83 -24.05 -1.27
CA ARG A 28 12.37 -24.02 -1.22
C ARG A 28 11.88 -25.21 -2.04
N LYS A 29 11.20 -26.15 -1.40
CA LYS A 29 10.47 -27.20 -2.12
C LYS A 29 9.51 -26.48 -3.06
N ALA A 30 9.64 -26.72 -4.35
CA ALA A 30 8.68 -26.24 -5.33
C ALA A 30 7.29 -26.73 -4.88
N GLU A 31 6.40 -25.76 -4.66
CA GLU A 31 5.02 -26.03 -4.31
C GLU A 31 4.35 -26.75 -5.49
N PRO A 32 3.64 -27.87 -5.27
CA PRO A 32 2.97 -28.58 -6.34
C PRO A 32 1.93 -27.67 -6.96
N GLU A 33 2.13 -27.36 -8.24
CA GLU A 33 1.21 -26.62 -9.10
C GLU A 33 -0.16 -27.32 -9.05
N SER A 34 -1.08 -26.78 -8.26
CA SER A 34 -2.43 -27.32 -8.14
C SER A 34 -3.17 -27.01 -9.44
N ASN A 35 -3.33 -28.06 -10.22
CA ASN A 35 -4.08 -28.12 -11.46
C ASN A 35 -5.56 -27.74 -11.17
N PRO A 36 -6.09 -26.60 -11.64
CA PRO A 36 -7.51 -26.34 -11.48
C PRO A 36 -8.27 -27.27 -12.41
N ALA A 37 -9.03 -28.17 -11.79
CA ALA A 37 -10.05 -28.97 -12.44
C ALA A 37 -10.91 -28.08 -13.35
N LYS A 38 -11.00 -28.48 -14.63
CA LYS A 38 -11.99 -28.00 -15.59
C LYS A 38 -13.39 -28.22 -15.02
N THR A 39 -13.97 -27.18 -14.44
CA THR A 39 -15.41 -27.13 -14.19
C THR A 39 -16.11 -26.98 -15.54
N LYS A 40 -17.00 -27.93 -15.81
CA LYS A 40 -17.87 -27.96 -16.99
C LYS A 40 -18.78 -26.74 -16.99
N ASN A 41 -18.74 -26.00 -18.10
CA ASN A 41 -19.87 -25.39 -18.80
C ASN A 41 -21.02 -24.90 -17.91
N ASP A 42 -20.79 -23.82 -17.17
CA ASP A 42 -21.87 -22.90 -16.88
C ASP A 42 -21.98 -21.95 -18.07
N GLU A 43 -23.20 -21.88 -18.59
CA GLU A 43 -23.70 -21.05 -19.68
C GLU A 43 -23.29 -19.59 -19.45
N PHE A 44 -22.11 -19.23 -19.96
CA PHE A 44 -21.61 -17.88 -19.99
C PHE A 44 -22.51 -17.12 -20.96
N LEU A 45 -23.46 -16.35 -20.41
CA LEU A 45 -24.20 -15.38 -21.20
C LEU A 45 -23.18 -14.50 -21.90
N GLU A 46 -23.02 -14.69 -23.21
CA GLU A 46 -22.26 -13.79 -24.07
C GLU A 46 -22.93 -12.42 -23.94
N PHE A 47 -22.36 -11.58 -23.08
CA PHE A 47 -22.75 -10.19 -22.99
C PHE A 47 -22.30 -9.54 -24.29
N ASP A 48 -23.23 -9.35 -25.23
CA ASP A 48 -22.98 -8.77 -26.54
C ASP A 48 -22.50 -7.32 -26.39
N TYR A 49 -21.18 -7.17 -26.27
CA TYR A 49 -20.50 -5.87 -26.19
C TYR A 49 -20.75 -5.02 -27.44
N SER A 50 -21.26 -5.61 -28.54
CA SER A 50 -21.57 -4.89 -29.79
C SER A 50 -22.81 -4.01 -29.70
N GLN A 51 -23.69 -4.19 -28.70
CA GLN A 51 -24.91 -3.39 -28.55
C GLN A 51 -24.69 -2.10 -27.76
N ASN A 52 -23.58 -1.96 -27.04
CA ASN A 52 -23.23 -0.73 -26.32
C ASN A 52 -22.54 0.23 -27.28
N LYS A 53 -23.29 0.74 -28.27
CA LYS A 53 -22.84 1.88 -29.05
C LYS A 53 -22.54 3.00 -28.05
N ALA A 54 -21.25 3.35 -27.92
CA ALA A 54 -20.83 4.46 -27.08
C ALA A 54 -21.73 5.66 -27.41
N PRO A 55 -22.28 6.38 -26.42
CA PRO A 55 -23.15 7.49 -26.69
C PRO A 55 -22.46 8.45 -27.67
N ASP A 56 -23.10 8.71 -28.82
CA ASP A 56 -22.56 9.53 -29.91
C ASP A 56 -22.28 10.99 -29.47
N LYS A 57 -22.70 11.36 -28.25
CA LYS A 57 -22.45 12.64 -27.61
C LYS A 57 -21.53 12.42 -26.41
N PRO A 58 -20.32 12.98 -26.37
CA PRO A 58 -19.54 13.01 -25.14
C PRO A 58 -20.41 13.65 -24.05
N LEU A 59 -20.51 12.98 -22.90
CA LEU A 59 -21.08 13.56 -21.69
C LEU A 59 -20.33 14.88 -21.47
N LYS A 60 -20.98 16.00 -21.81
CA LYS A 60 -20.45 17.34 -21.56
C LYS A 60 -20.40 17.46 -20.04
N GLY A 61 -19.21 17.26 -19.50
CA GLY A 61 -18.95 17.06 -18.09
C GLY A 61 -19.29 18.30 -17.28
N GLU A 62 -20.43 18.26 -16.61
CA GLU A 62 -20.82 19.19 -15.54
C GLU A 62 -20.52 18.60 -14.15
N PHE A 63 -19.74 17.52 -14.08
CA PHE A 63 -19.34 16.84 -12.84
C PHE A 63 -17.83 16.99 -12.56
N LEU A 64 -17.20 18.07 -13.02
CA LEU A 64 -15.87 18.43 -12.53
C LEU A 64 -16.07 19.15 -11.20
N VAL A 65 -15.59 18.53 -10.12
CA VAL A 65 -15.46 19.24 -8.85
C VAL A 65 -14.36 20.27 -9.06
N ASP A 66 -14.71 21.56 -8.99
CA ASP A 66 -13.72 22.61 -8.96
C ASP A 66 -13.03 22.58 -7.59
N VAL A 67 -11.86 21.94 -7.54
CA VAL A 67 -11.10 21.80 -6.31
C VAL A 67 -10.30 23.08 -6.12
N GLU A 68 -10.78 23.93 -5.24
CA GLU A 68 -10.00 25.07 -4.78
C GLU A 68 -8.80 24.55 -3.98
N ILE A 69 -7.61 24.61 -4.59
CA ILE A 69 -6.37 24.23 -3.94
C ILE A 69 -6.05 25.32 -2.90
N PRO A 70 -5.96 24.98 -1.60
CA PRO A 70 -5.66 25.97 -0.58
C PRO A 70 -4.30 26.63 -0.82
N ASP A 71 -4.27 27.96 -0.69
CA ASP A 71 -3.02 28.71 -0.63
C ASP A 71 -2.25 28.43 0.68
N GLY A 72 -0.95 28.70 0.67
CA GLY A 72 -0.09 28.59 1.87
C GLY A 72 0.74 27.31 1.96
N GLU A 73 1.67 27.26 2.91
CA GLU A 73 2.60 26.14 3.10
C GLU A 73 1.99 24.96 3.87
N THR A 74 0.91 25.22 4.61
CA THR A 74 0.20 24.21 5.40
C THR A 74 -1.30 24.23 5.09
N ILE A 75 -1.95 23.10 5.33
CA ILE A 75 -3.40 22.93 5.24
C ILE A 75 -3.92 22.31 6.52
N LYS A 76 -5.17 22.61 6.85
CA LYS A 76 -5.84 22.05 8.02
C LYS A 76 -6.73 20.89 7.60
N ILE A 77 -6.39 19.68 8.04
CA ILE A 77 -7.23 18.49 7.87
C ILE A 77 -7.78 18.10 9.24
N SER A 78 -9.11 18.17 9.40
CA SER A 78 -9.77 18.09 10.70
C SER A 78 -9.20 19.11 11.72
N TRP A 79 -8.43 18.64 12.71
CA TRP A 79 -7.84 19.46 13.77
C TRP A 79 -6.32 19.62 13.63
N LEU A 80 -5.71 18.96 12.64
CA LEU A 80 -4.26 18.87 12.48
C LEU A 80 -3.79 19.76 11.32
N GLU A 81 -2.72 20.51 11.54
CA GLU A 81 -2.03 21.27 10.49
C GLU A 81 -0.97 20.38 9.84
N LEU A 82 -1.07 20.23 8.52
CA LEU A 82 -0.20 19.39 7.71
C LEU A 82 0.51 20.23 6.65
N PRO A 83 1.68 19.81 6.14
CA PRO A 83 2.24 20.36 4.92
C PRO A 83 1.21 20.33 3.79
N ASN A 84 1.20 21.39 2.97
CA ASN A 84 0.28 21.48 1.84
C ASN A 84 0.68 20.49 0.74
N PHE A 85 0.17 19.26 0.83
CA PHE A 85 0.47 18.19 -0.11
C PHE A 85 -0.10 18.42 -1.51
N TYR A 86 -0.97 19.41 -1.73
CA TYR A 86 -1.38 19.80 -3.08
C TYR A 86 -0.24 20.50 -3.85
N LYS A 87 0.79 21.00 -3.17
CA LYS A 87 1.95 21.64 -3.81
C LYS A 87 2.99 20.65 -4.36
N PHE A 88 2.96 19.40 -3.91
CA PHE A 88 3.96 18.38 -4.30
C PHE A 88 3.35 17.03 -4.70
N GLY A 89 2.08 16.79 -4.41
CA GLY A 89 1.32 15.65 -4.92
C GLY A 89 0.91 15.83 -6.40
N SER A 90 0.15 14.88 -6.92
CA SER A 90 -0.48 15.03 -8.24
C SER A 90 -1.52 16.15 -8.24
N GLU A 91 -1.85 16.65 -9.43
CA GLU A 91 -3.08 17.44 -9.59
C GLU A 91 -4.30 16.64 -9.07
N PRO A 92 -5.30 17.32 -8.47
CA PRO A 92 -6.53 16.66 -8.03
C PRO A 92 -7.25 15.95 -9.18
N GLY A 93 -7.74 14.74 -8.90
CA GLY A 93 -8.55 13.96 -9.83
C GLY A 93 -9.97 14.50 -9.98
N LEU A 94 -10.82 13.74 -10.71
CA LEU A 94 -12.20 14.16 -10.98
C LEU A 94 -13.06 14.27 -9.71
N LEU A 95 -12.71 13.54 -8.65
CA LEU A 95 -13.39 13.58 -7.35
C LEU A 95 -12.62 14.44 -6.34
N GLY A 96 -11.60 15.16 -6.81
CA GLY A 96 -10.69 15.97 -6.02
C GLY A 96 -9.68 15.20 -5.18
N GLU A 97 -9.55 13.89 -5.41
CA GLU A 97 -8.53 13.09 -4.76
C GLU A 97 -7.13 13.46 -5.24
N THR A 98 -6.18 13.51 -4.30
CA THR A 98 -4.78 13.86 -4.58
C THR A 98 -3.89 12.68 -4.28
N THR A 99 -3.11 12.21 -5.26
CA THR A 99 -2.07 11.22 -5.02
C THR A 99 -0.83 11.93 -4.46
N ILE A 100 -0.59 11.78 -3.17
CA ILE A 100 0.54 12.37 -2.45
C ILE A 100 1.83 11.62 -2.80
N ILE A 101 1.78 10.28 -2.77
CA ILE A 101 2.93 9.41 -3.08
C ILE A 101 2.52 8.31 -4.07
N ASN A 102 3.38 8.04 -5.04
CA ASN A 102 3.23 6.93 -5.98
C ASN A 102 4.57 6.21 -6.21
N ARG A 103 4.74 5.04 -5.58
CA ARG A 103 5.98 4.22 -5.69
C ARG A 103 5.80 2.97 -6.54
N GLY A 104 4.66 2.81 -7.21
CA GLY A 104 4.31 1.60 -7.97
C GLY A 104 3.99 0.38 -7.11
N LYS A 105 4.67 0.20 -5.96
CA LYS A 105 4.42 -0.85 -4.95
C LYS A 105 3.44 -0.44 -3.87
N TYR A 106 3.22 0.85 -3.70
CA TYR A 106 2.15 1.42 -2.87
C TYR A 106 1.89 2.85 -3.32
N ARG A 107 0.80 3.42 -2.82
CA ARG A 107 0.45 4.83 -2.99
C ARG A 107 -0.05 5.41 -1.67
N ILE A 108 -0.06 6.73 -1.58
CA ILE A 108 -0.77 7.46 -0.53
C ILE A 108 -1.67 8.46 -1.25
N VAL A 109 -2.97 8.32 -1.05
CA VAL A 109 -3.99 9.12 -1.72
C VAL A 109 -4.84 9.80 -0.66
N TYR A 110 -5.07 11.10 -0.79
CA TYR A 110 -5.99 11.85 0.05
C TYR A 110 -7.32 12.06 -0.68
N TYR A 111 -8.42 11.88 0.04
CA TYR A 111 -9.78 12.10 -0.43
C TYR A 111 -10.40 13.25 0.36
N PRO A 112 -10.69 14.41 -0.28
CA PRO A 112 -11.24 15.56 0.44
C PRO A 112 -12.68 15.34 0.92
N ALA A 113 -13.46 14.48 0.25
CA ALA A 113 -14.88 14.27 0.55
C ALA A 113 -15.13 13.74 1.97
N ASP A 114 -14.22 12.94 2.53
CA ASP A 114 -14.30 12.40 3.88
C ASP A 114 -13.09 12.76 4.76
N GLU A 115 -12.18 13.59 4.26
CA GLU A 115 -10.87 13.89 4.85
C GLU A 115 -10.04 12.62 5.13
N GLY A 116 -10.20 11.60 4.27
CA GLY A 116 -9.58 10.29 4.42
C GLY A 116 -8.28 10.13 3.63
N PHE A 117 -7.42 9.25 4.13
CA PHE A 117 -6.23 8.77 3.43
C PHE A 117 -6.41 7.30 3.07
N LEU A 118 -6.09 6.96 1.83
CA LEU A 118 -6.05 5.59 1.33
C LEU A 118 -4.61 5.22 0.99
N ILE A 119 -4.15 4.10 1.55
CA ILE A 119 -2.82 3.54 1.30
C ILE A 119 -3.00 2.16 0.66
N PRO A 120 -3.15 2.07 -0.67
CA PRO A 120 -3.22 0.78 -1.34
C PRO A 120 -1.81 0.19 -1.47
N ILE A 121 -1.63 -1.03 -0.98
CA ILE A 121 -0.42 -1.84 -1.14
C ILE A 121 -0.55 -2.67 -2.42
N LEU A 122 0.38 -2.45 -3.35
CA LEU A 122 0.42 -3.05 -4.69
C LEU A 122 1.65 -3.95 -4.88
N GLY A 123 2.51 -4.06 -3.86
CA GLY A 123 3.71 -4.87 -3.85
C GLY A 123 3.55 -6.15 -3.02
N ARG A 124 4.46 -7.10 -3.25
CA ARG A 124 4.67 -8.32 -2.45
C ARG A 124 6.13 -8.37 -1.97
N PRO A 125 6.42 -8.62 -0.68
CA PRO A 125 5.50 -9.00 0.40
C PRO A 125 4.65 -7.83 0.95
N PHE A 126 3.40 -8.09 1.34
CA PHE A 126 2.46 -7.05 1.82
C PHE A 126 3.01 -6.26 3.01
N GLU A 127 3.42 -6.95 4.09
CA GLU A 127 3.86 -6.28 5.33
C GLU A 127 5.11 -5.41 5.10
N GLU A 128 6.04 -5.83 4.23
CA GLU A 128 7.23 -5.03 3.90
C GLU A 128 6.85 -3.71 3.23
N TYR A 129 5.93 -3.73 2.26
CA TYR A 129 5.51 -2.50 1.58
C TYR A 129 4.54 -1.67 2.39
N ARG A 130 3.77 -2.30 3.28
CA ARG A 130 2.96 -1.60 4.26
C ARG A 130 3.84 -0.80 5.20
N GLU A 131 4.83 -1.42 5.85
CA GLU A 131 5.75 -0.73 6.77
C GLU A 131 6.41 0.48 6.10
N LYS A 132 6.91 0.32 4.86
CA LYS A 132 7.47 1.42 4.06
C LYS A 132 6.46 2.53 3.76
N ALA A 133 5.24 2.17 3.40
CA ALA A 133 4.18 3.14 3.12
C ALA A 133 3.75 3.91 4.37
N GLU A 134 3.66 3.22 5.51
CA GLU A 134 3.31 3.83 6.78
C GLU A 134 4.42 4.79 7.27
N GLN A 135 5.69 4.41 7.11
CA GLN A 135 6.82 5.30 7.42
C GLN A 135 6.80 6.56 6.53
N GLU A 136 6.68 6.40 5.21
CA GLU A 136 6.66 7.52 4.27
C GLU A 136 5.42 8.41 4.50
N PHE A 137 4.30 7.84 4.95
CA PHE A 137 3.11 8.60 5.36
C PHE A 137 3.41 9.56 6.51
N LEU A 138 4.10 9.10 7.56
CA LEU A 138 4.51 9.96 8.68
C LEU A 138 5.47 11.06 8.22
N GLU A 139 6.46 10.69 7.41
CA GLU A 139 7.50 11.62 6.93
C GLU A 139 6.91 12.74 6.06
N VAL A 140 6.10 12.38 5.06
CA VAL A 140 5.56 13.33 4.09
C VAL A 140 4.53 14.26 4.71
N LEU A 141 3.70 13.75 5.62
CA LEU A 141 2.74 14.58 6.34
C LEU A 141 3.37 15.29 7.55
N SER A 142 4.64 14.99 7.87
CA SER A 142 5.34 15.54 9.03
C SER A 142 4.54 15.36 10.33
N VAL A 143 3.96 14.16 10.52
CA VAL A 143 3.13 13.82 11.69
C VAL A 143 3.78 12.72 12.53
N GLY A 144 3.52 12.75 13.84
CA GLY A 144 3.88 11.66 14.73
C GLY A 144 2.85 10.52 14.70
N GLU A 145 3.27 9.32 15.11
CA GLU A 145 2.42 8.12 15.17
C GLU A 145 1.08 8.33 15.89
N GLN A 146 1.12 9.03 17.04
CA GLN A 146 -0.07 9.25 17.87
C GLN A 146 -1.12 10.15 17.20
N ASP A 147 -0.68 11.12 16.41
CA ASP A 147 -1.57 12.02 15.68
C ASP A 147 -2.06 11.35 14.39
N ALA A 148 -1.19 10.57 13.74
CA ALA A 148 -1.57 9.72 12.61
C ALA A 148 -2.68 8.72 12.99
N CYS A 149 -2.69 8.16 14.20
CA CYS A 149 -3.74 7.26 14.68
C CYS A 149 -5.13 7.90 14.80
N LYS A 150 -5.21 9.23 14.83
CA LYS A 150 -6.47 9.98 14.89
C LYS A 150 -6.96 10.40 13.49
N LEU A 151 -6.12 10.25 12.47
CA LEU A 151 -6.50 10.47 11.07
C LEU A 151 -7.32 9.29 10.55
N LYS A 152 -8.19 9.57 9.58
CA LYS A 152 -8.94 8.53 8.87
C LYS A 152 -8.03 7.88 7.83
N VAL A 153 -7.30 6.84 8.22
CA VAL A 153 -6.41 6.10 7.31
C VAL A 153 -6.98 4.72 7.02
N SER A 154 -7.06 4.38 5.74
CA SER A 154 -7.43 3.04 5.27
C SER A 154 -6.28 2.41 4.50
N ILE A 155 -5.78 1.27 4.96
CA ILE A 155 -4.73 0.51 4.28
C ILE A 155 -5.36 -0.75 3.70
N THR A 156 -5.18 -0.99 2.41
CA THR A 156 -5.78 -2.16 1.77
C THR A 156 -4.92 -2.65 0.61
N THR A 157 -5.34 -3.74 -0.02
CA THR A 157 -4.68 -4.30 -1.19
C THR A 157 -5.71 -4.97 -2.10
N PRO A 158 -5.59 -4.81 -3.42
CA PRO A 158 -6.41 -5.59 -4.34
C PRO A 158 -6.07 -7.08 -4.25
N PHE A 159 -7.07 -7.93 -4.48
CA PHE A 159 -6.91 -9.39 -4.50
C PHE A 159 -5.84 -9.85 -5.51
N SER A 160 -5.72 -9.17 -6.65
CA SER A 160 -4.72 -9.49 -7.68
C SER A 160 -3.26 -9.31 -7.23
N TYR A 161 -3.02 -8.50 -6.19
CA TYR A 161 -1.66 -8.23 -5.68
C TYR A 161 -1.34 -9.05 -4.44
N ASN A 162 -2.24 -9.08 -3.45
CA ASN A 162 -2.05 -9.79 -2.19
C ASN A 162 -3.37 -10.48 -1.77
N PRO A 163 -3.68 -11.68 -2.29
CA PRO A 163 -4.94 -12.38 -2.03
C PRO A 163 -5.23 -12.62 -0.54
N GLU A 164 -4.18 -12.93 0.23
CA GLU A 164 -4.28 -13.27 1.66
C GLU A 164 -4.61 -12.07 2.56
N TYR A 165 -4.34 -10.85 2.08
CA TYR A 165 -4.56 -9.59 2.82
C TYR A 165 -5.73 -8.76 2.25
N ALA A 166 -6.33 -9.20 1.13
CA ALA A 166 -7.35 -8.47 0.41
C ALA A 166 -8.72 -8.51 1.12
N GLY A 167 -9.54 -7.49 0.87
CA GLY A 167 -10.86 -7.36 1.49
C GLY A 167 -10.83 -6.90 2.95
N VAL A 168 -9.64 -6.65 3.50
CA VAL A 168 -9.45 -6.12 4.84
C VAL A 168 -8.99 -4.67 4.75
N ASN A 169 -9.54 -3.82 5.62
CA ASN A 169 -9.03 -2.48 5.88
C ASN A 169 -8.13 -2.54 7.12
N TRP A 170 -6.82 -2.45 6.90
CA TRP A 170 -5.82 -2.52 7.94
C TRP A 170 -5.62 -1.14 8.56
N LYS A 171 -5.51 -1.08 9.89
CA LYS A 171 -5.04 0.12 10.61
C LYS A 171 -3.54 0.30 10.38
N LEU A 172 -3.01 1.50 10.59
CA LEU A 172 -1.57 1.73 10.79
C LEU A 172 -1.04 0.77 11.88
N SER A 173 0.12 0.15 11.65
CA SER A 173 0.62 -0.98 12.45
C SER A 173 0.82 -0.68 13.95
N TRP A 174 1.08 0.58 14.30
CA TRP A 174 1.24 1.05 15.68
C TRP A 174 -0.04 1.57 16.34
N CYS A 175 -1.16 1.64 15.62
CA CYS A 175 -2.43 2.12 16.17
C CYS A 175 -3.22 0.98 16.83
N LYS A 176 -3.65 1.21 18.07
CA LYS A 176 -4.44 0.25 18.86
C LYS A 176 -5.92 0.26 18.47
#